data_AF-A0A938EC75-F1
#
_entry.id   AF-A0A938EC75-F1
#
_cell.length_a   1.000
_cell.length_b   1.000
_cell.length_c   1.000
_cell.angle_alpha   90.00
_cell.angle_beta   90.00
_cell.angle_gamma   90.00
#
_symmetry.space_group_name_H-M   'P 1'
#
loop_
_entity.id
_entity.type
_entity.pdbx_description
1 polymer ?
#
loop_
_entity_poly.entity_id
_entity_poly.type
_entity_poly.pdbx_seq_one_letter_code
_entity_poly.pdbx_strand_id
1 'polypeptide(L)'
;EVDPLFAPRTPGRRAIEVYPHAAIVGLFDLPFILRYKAKRRRTRPYRSAELRCLLDLLESLTAFDPPLDVRSSPRWPEIRAAVAEPASGAALSRVEDEIDAYVCAYVALAWWRRDGVRCRAFGDRAGGAIVTPVTPHHAARLDALLAATSSAPSDVG
;
A
#
# COMPACT_ATOMS: atom_id res chain seq x y z
N GLU A 1 18.20 8.63 13.68
CA GLU A 1 16.79 9.05 13.68
C GLU A 1 16.19 8.73 12.31
N VAL A 2 14.99 8.16 12.27
CA VAL A 2 14.36 7.73 11.01
C VAL A 2 13.43 8.85 10.55
N ASP A 3 13.92 9.71 9.68
CA ASP A 3 13.09 10.71 8.99
C ASP A 3 12.30 10.00 7.87
N PRO A 4 10.94 10.05 7.88
CA PRO A 4 10.10 9.41 6.87
C PRO A 4 10.01 10.21 5.55
N LEU A 5 10.36 11.50 5.58
CA LEU A 5 10.31 12.42 4.44
C LEU A 5 11.72 12.64 3.88
N PHE A 6 12.33 11.55 3.46
CA PHE A 6 13.70 11.54 2.98
C PHE A 6 13.83 11.70 1.47
N ALA A 7 14.97 12.24 1.05
CA ALA A 7 15.34 12.33 -0.35
C ALA A 7 15.45 10.93 -0.98
N PRO A 8 15.00 10.75 -2.24
CA PRO A 8 15.08 9.46 -2.92
C PRO A 8 16.51 8.95 -2.99
N ARG A 9 16.64 7.61 -3.02
CA ARG A 9 17.91 6.90 -3.24
C ARG A 9 19.00 7.22 -2.23
N THR A 10 18.64 7.82 -1.10
CA THR A 10 19.57 8.13 -0.02
C THR A 10 19.93 6.83 0.72
N PRO A 11 21.23 6.49 0.84
CA PRO A 11 21.65 5.34 1.63
C PRO A 11 21.32 5.53 3.12
N GLY A 12 20.99 4.44 3.81
CA GLY A 12 20.75 4.42 5.24
C GLY A 12 19.51 3.63 5.64
N ARG A 13 19.38 3.36 6.93
CA ARG A 13 18.20 2.70 7.49
C ARG A 13 17.06 3.71 7.55
N ARG A 14 15.97 3.43 6.83
CA ARG A 14 14.77 4.25 6.77
C ARG A 14 13.55 3.39 7.07
N ALA A 15 12.49 4.01 7.55
CA ALA A 15 11.17 3.42 7.70
C ALA A 15 10.13 4.45 7.30
N ILE A 16 9.02 3.96 6.77
CA ILE A 16 7.83 4.74 6.47
C ILE A 16 6.63 3.98 7.01
N GLU A 17 5.57 4.70 7.36
CA GLU A 17 4.30 4.09 7.68
C GLU A 17 3.47 3.94 6.40
N VAL A 18 2.85 2.77 6.22
CA VAL A 18 1.98 2.47 5.08
C VAL A 18 0.68 1.90 5.62
N TYR A 19 -0.45 2.40 5.11
CA TYR A 19 -1.76 1.83 5.38
C TYR A 19 -2.21 0.97 4.19
N PRO A 20 -2.16 -0.39 4.28
CA PRO A 20 -2.27 -1.26 3.10
C PRO A 20 -3.55 -1.07 2.28
N HIS A 21 -4.72 -0.90 2.90
CA HIS A 21 -5.96 -0.74 2.13
C HIS A 21 -5.95 0.50 1.22
N ALA A 22 -5.46 1.65 1.71
CA ALA A 22 -5.35 2.85 0.89
C ALA A 22 -4.28 2.67 -0.18
N ALA A 23 -3.15 2.03 0.19
CA ALA A 23 -2.07 1.78 -0.73
C ALA A 23 -2.48 0.90 -1.91
N ILE A 24 -3.21 -0.19 -1.66
CA ILE A 24 -3.73 -1.10 -2.69
C ILE A 24 -4.64 -0.35 -3.67
N VAL A 25 -5.55 0.49 -3.16
CA VAL A 25 -6.44 1.30 -3.99
C VAL A 25 -5.64 2.24 -4.90
N GLY A 26 -4.70 3.00 -4.33
CA GLY A 26 -3.91 3.96 -5.09
C GLY A 26 -2.92 3.31 -6.05
N LEU A 27 -2.41 2.12 -5.72
CA LEU A 27 -1.43 1.39 -6.51
C LEU A 27 -2.07 0.75 -7.75
N PHE A 28 -3.22 0.11 -7.57
CA PHE A 28 -3.88 -0.66 -8.64
C PHE A 28 -5.10 0.06 -9.25
N ASP A 29 -5.28 1.35 -8.95
CA ASP A 29 -6.40 2.18 -9.42
C ASP A 29 -7.77 1.51 -9.20
N LEU A 30 -7.97 0.97 -7.98
CA LEU A 30 -9.21 0.28 -7.65
C LEU A 30 -10.30 1.29 -7.28
N PRO A 31 -11.56 1.08 -7.71
CA PRO A 31 -12.66 1.96 -7.32
C PRO A 31 -13.01 1.85 -5.82
N PHE A 32 -12.70 0.71 -5.20
CA PHE A 32 -12.99 0.43 -3.79
C PHE A 32 -11.92 -0.46 -3.17
N ILE A 33 -11.85 -0.48 -1.83
CA ILE A 33 -10.96 -1.38 -1.09
C ILE A 33 -11.33 -2.85 -1.31
N LEU A 34 -10.30 -3.71 -1.34
CA LEU A 34 -10.48 -5.14 -1.14
C LEU A 34 -10.75 -5.41 0.35
N ARG A 35 -11.77 -6.21 0.64
CA ARG A 35 -12.29 -6.44 2.00
C ARG A 35 -11.74 -7.71 2.63
N TYR A 36 -10.42 -7.92 2.51
CA TYR A 36 -9.77 -9.15 2.97
C TYR A 36 -9.54 -9.22 4.49
N LYS A 37 -9.30 -8.09 5.18
CA LYS A 37 -9.05 -8.08 6.64
C LYS A 37 -10.12 -8.81 7.44
N ALA A 38 -9.71 -9.57 8.46
CA ALA A 38 -10.62 -10.25 9.37
C ALA A 38 -11.59 -9.28 10.07
N LYS A 39 -12.91 -9.48 9.91
CA LYS A 39 -13.96 -8.75 10.65
C LYS A 39 -15.12 -9.69 10.94
N ARG A 40 -15.89 -9.40 12.00
CA ARG A 40 -17.02 -10.24 12.48
C ARG A 40 -18.01 -10.69 11.40
N ARG A 41 -18.22 -9.87 10.36
CA ARG A 41 -19.17 -10.15 9.26
C ARG A 41 -18.52 -10.68 7.97
N ARG A 42 -17.23 -11.06 8.00
CA ARG A 42 -16.50 -11.57 6.83
C ARG A 42 -16.16 -13.03 7.03
N THR A 43 -16.74 -13.89 6.19
CA THR A 43 -16.50 -15.33 6.22
C THR A 43 -15.10 -15.65 5.70
N ARG A 44 -14.54 -16.82 6.05
CA ARG A 44 -13.24 -17.27 5.53
C ARG A 44 -13.23 -17.37 3.99
N PRO A 45 -14.23 -17.98 3.33
CA PRO A 45 -14.27 -18.03 1.86
C PRO A 45 -14.29 -16.65 1.21
N TYR A 46 -15.02 -15.69 1.80
CA TYR A 46 -15.06 -14.31 1.31
C TYR A 46 -13.69 -13.64 1.41
N ARG A 47 -13.02 -13.75 2.57
CA ARG A 47 -11.66 -13.22 2.74
C ARG A 47 -10.66 -13.85 1.78
N SER A 48 -10.72 -15.18 1.59
CA SER A 48 -9.86 -15.88 0.62
C SER A 48 -10.11 -15.39 -0.81
N ALA A 49 -11.35 -15.08 -1.20
CA ALA A 49 -11.64 -14.51 -2.51
C ALA A 49 -11.00 -13.13 -2.69
N GLU A 50 -11.17 -12.23 -1.73
CA GLU A 50 -10.54 -10.90 -1.75
C GLU A 50 -9.00 -10.98 -1.75
N LEU A 51 -8.42 -11.91 -0.99
CA LEU A 51 -6.97 -12.16 -0.98
C LEU A 51 -6.47 -12.72 -2.31
N ARG A 52 -7.22 -13.60 -2.99
CA ARG A 52 -6.87 -14.06 -4.34
C ARG A 52 -6.80 -12.90 -5.33
N CYS A 53 -7.79 -12.01 -5.29
CA CYS A 53 -7.74 -10.78 -6.09
C CYS A 53 -6.47 -9.96 -5.79
N LEU A 54 -6.10 -9.81 -4.52
CA LEU A 54 -4.88 -9.10 -4.14
C LEU A 54 -3.59 -9.81 -4.63
N LEU A 55 -3.54 -11.14 -4.57
CA LEU A 55 -2.40 -11.91 -5.09
C LEU A 55 -2.24 -11.72 -6.60
N ASP A 56 -3.34 -11.74 -7.36
CA ASP A 56 -3.33 -11.50 -8.81
C ASP A 56 -2.85 -10.08 -9.14
N LEU A 57 -3.29 -9.08 -8.36
CA LEU A 57 -2.79 -7.70 -8.48
C LEU A 57 -1.30 -7.61 -8.17
N LEU A 58 -0.82 -8.25 -7.11
CA LEU A 58 0.61 -8.23 -6.76
C LEU A 58 1.49 -8.90 -7.83
N GLU A 59 0.99 -9.90 -8.55
CA GLU A 59 1.71 -10.49 -9.68
C GLU A 59 1.77 -9.58 -10.91
N SER A 60 0.80 -8.66 -11.05
CA SER A 60 0.81 -7.64 -12.11
C SER A 60 1.92 -6.61 -11.94
N LEU A 61 2.57 -6.53 -10.76
CA LEU A 61 3.68 -5.60 -10.49
C LEU A 61 4.89 -5.81 -11.40
N THR A 62 4.98 -6.92 -12.11
CA THR A 62 5.98 -7.12 -13.17
C THR A 62 5.87 -6.11 -14.30
N ALA A 63 4.69 -5.52 -14.53
CA ALA A 63 4.46 -4.48 -15.53
C ALA A 63 4.58 -3.04 -14.98
N PHE A 64 4.89 -2.89 -13.70
CA PHE A 64 4.99 -1.58 -13.05
C PHE A 64 6.43 -1.04 -13.12
N ASP A 65 6.62 0.22 -12.73
CA ASP A 65 7.95 0.80 -12.46
C ASP A 65 8.01 1.30 -11.01
N PRO A 66 8.87 0.75 -10.14
CA PRO A 66 9.75 -0.40 -10.37
C PRO A 66 9.00 -1.71 -10.67
N PRO A 67 9.52 -2.56 -11.59
CA PRO A 67 8.96 -3.89 -11.76
C PRO A 67 9.32 -4.76 -10.55
N LEU A 68 8.36 -5.56 -10.09
CA LEU A 68 8.58 -6.58 -9.05
C LEU A 68 7.90 -7.87 -9.45
N ASP A 69 8.67 -8.96 -9.56
CA ASP A 69 8.11 -10.30 -9.68
C ASP A 69 8.04 -10.99 -8.32
N VAL A 70 6.88 -10.91 -7.67
CA VAL A 70 6.63 -11.57 -6.39
C VAL A 70 6.77 -13.10 -6.46
N ARG A 71 6.63 -13.70 -7.64
CA ARG A 71 6.77 -15.15 -7.86
C ARG A 71 8.22 -15.62 -7.82
N SER A 72 9.18 -14.69 -7.90
CA SER A 72 10.60 -15.01 -7.68
C SER A 72 10.90 -15.39 -6.22
N SER A 73 10.01 -15.05 -5.29
CA SER A 73 10.10 -15.46 -3.89
C SER A 73 9.70 -16.94 -3.74
N PRO A 74 10.54 -17.81 -3.15
CA PRO A 74 10.19 -19.22 -2.93
C PRO A 74 8.99 -19.38 -1.98
N ARG A 75 8.68 -18.37 -1.17
CA ARG A 75 7.52 -18.34 -0.26
C ARG A 75 6.19 -18.12 -1.01
N TRP A 76 6.22 -17.57 -2.22
CA TRP A 76 5.02 -17.15 -2.93
C TRP A 76 4.02 -18.27 -3.27
N PRO A 77 4.46 -19.45 -3.79
CA PRO A 77 3.55 -20.57 -4.04
C PRO A 77 2.83 -21.06 -2.77
N GLU A 78 3.51 -21.04 -1.63
CA GLU A 78 2.95 -21.46 -0.34
C GLU A 78 1.88 -20.46 0.15
N ILE A 79 2.09 -19.16 -0.05
CA ILE A 79 1.08 -18.12 0.22
C ILE A 79 -0.16 -18.34 -0.66
N ARG A 80 0.03 -18.55 -1.97
CA ARG A 80 -1.07 -18.85 -2.91
C ARG A 80 -1.89 -20.06 -2.46
N ALA A 81 -1.23 -21.16 -2.08
CA ALA A 81 -1.90 -22.37 -1.60
C ALA A 81 -2.67 -22.13 -0.29
N ALA A 82 -2.05 -21.44 0.68
CA ALA A 82 -2.68 -21.15 1.98
C ALA A 82 -3.88 -20.20 1.88
N VAL A 83 -3.92 -19.31 0.88
CA VAL A 83 -5.08 -18.47 0.59
C VAL A 83 -6.18 -19.27 -0.11
N ALA A 84 -5.82 -20.17 -1.03
CA ALA A 84 -6.76 -21.01 -1.75
C ALA A 84 -7.52 -21.95 -0.80
N GLU A 85 -6.79 -22.63 0.10
CA GLU A 85 -7.31 -23.62 1.03
C GLU A 85 -6.80 -23.35 2.46
N PRO A 86 -7.34 -22.35 3.16
CA PRO A 86 -6.86 -22.01 4.49
C PRO A 86 -7.28 -23.06 5.53
N ALA A 87 -6.31 -23.68 6.18
CA ALA A 87 -6.55 -24.66 7.26
C ALA A 87 -7.37 -24.08 8.43
N SER A 88 -7.26 -22.78 8.69
CA SER A 88 -8.04 -22.08 9.73
C SER A 88 -8.12 -20.58 9.47
N GLY A 89 -8.97 -19.88 10.23
CA GLY A 89 -9.03 -18.42 10.18
C GLY A 89 -7.71 -17.75 10.62
N ALA A 90 -7.01 -18.35 11.59
CA ALA A 90 -5.71 -17.88 12.05
C ALA A 90 -4.61 -18.14 11.01
N ALA A 91 -4.64 -19.28 10.32
CA ALA A 91 -3.74 -19.54 9.19
C ALA A 91 -3.94 -18.51 8.08
N LEU A 92 -5.20 -18.19 7.74
CA LEU A 92 -5.52 -17.15 6.75
C LEU A 92 -5.04 -15.75 7.19
N SER A 93 -5.18 -15.41 8.48
CA SER A 93 -4.68 -14.12 8.99
C SER A 93 -3.16 -14.01 8.96
N ARG A 94 -2.42 -15.10 9.18
CA ARG A 94 -0.94 -15.09 9.08
C ARG A 94 -0.48 -14.77 7.66
N VAL A 95 -1.05 -15.45 6.66
CA VAL A 95 -0.70 -15.18 5.26
C VAL A 95 -1.22 -13.83 4.77
N GLU A 96 -2.34 -13.34 5.32
CA GLU A 96 -2.79 -11.96 5.12
C GLU A 96 -1.73 -10.94 5.57
N ASP A 97 -1.16 -11.11 6.76
CA ASP A 97 -0.12 -10.19 7.26
C ASP A 97 1.17 -10.26 6.40
N GLU A 98 1.53 -11.45 5.88
CA GLU A 98 2.61 -11.60 4.90
C GLU A 98 2.30 -10.86 3.59
N ILE A 99 1.08 -10.97 3.07
CA ILE A 99 0.65 -10.27 1.86
C ILE A 99 0.68 -8.75 2.06
N ASP A 100 0.25 -8.25 3.22
CA ASP A 100 0.38 -6.83 3.57
C ASP A 100 1.85 -6.40 3.60
N ALA A 101 2.77 -7.26 4.03
CA ALA A 101 4.20 -6.97 4.01
C ALA A 101 4.74 -6.79 2.57
N TYR A 102 4.28 -7.58 1.59
CA TYR A 102 4.63 -7.34 0.17
C TYR A 102 4.15 -5.98 -0.31
N VAL A 103 2.91 -5.59 0.03
CA VAL A 103 2.37 -4.25 -0.29
C VAL A 103 3.24 -3.16 0.34
N CYS A 104 3.49 -3.25 1.64
CA CYS A 104 4.31 -2.27 2.38
C CYS A 104 5.73 -2.16 1.80
N ALA A 105 6.38 -3.29 1.49
CA ALA A 105 7.71 -3.33 0.90
C ALA A 105 7.75 -2.68 -0.49
N TYR A 106 6.76 -2.96 -1.34
CA TYR A 106 6.68 -2.35 -2.66
C TYR A 106 6.46 -0.83 -2.57
N VAL A 107 5.58 -0.36 -1.68
CA VAL A 107 5.38 1.07 -1.44
C VAL A 107 6.67 1.72 -0.94
N ALA A 108 7.41 1.07 -0.04
CA ALA A 108 8.70 1.56 0.42
C ALA A 108 9.73 1.65 -0.71
N LEU A 109 9.77 0.66 -1.62
CA LEU A 109 10.63 0.68 -2.80
C LEU A 109 10.27 1.85 -3.74
N ALA A 110 8.98 2.01 -4.07
CA ALA A 110 8.50 3.13 -4.88
C ALA A 110 8.80 4.48 -4.20
N TRP A 111 8.62 4.55 -2.87
CA TRP A 111 8.91 5.74 -2.09
C TRP A 111 10.42 6.06 -2.08
N TRP A 112 11.28 5.05 -2.02
CA TRP A 112 12.72 5.27 -2.06
C TRP A 112 13.21 5.66 -3.47
N ARG A 113 12.60 5.14 -4.55
CA ARG A 113 13.00 5.38 -5.94
C ARG A 113 12.56 6.73 -6.53
N ARG A 114 11.29 7.12 -6.33
CA ARG A 114 10.64 8.36 -6.84
C ARG A 114 10.51 8.56 -8.36
N ASP A 115 10.87 7.60 -9.21
CA ASP A 115 10.91 7.77 -10.68
C ASP A 115 9.85 6.94 -11.45
N GLY A 116 8.94 6.26 -10.77
CA GLY A 116 7.85 5.47 -11.38
C GLY A 116 6.51 5.67 -10.67
N VAL A 117 6.01 4.64 -9.98
CA VAL A 117 4.81 4.72 -9.12
C VAL A 117 4.92 5.95 -8.22
N ARG A 118 3.94 6.85 -8.34
CA ARG A 118 3.89 8.08 -7.57
C ARG A 118 3.27 7.80 -6.21
N CYS A 119 3.87 8.37 -5.18
CA CYS A 119 3.37 8.30 -3.83
C CYS A 119 3.23 9.72 -3.24
N ARG A 120 2.34 9.84 -2.26
CA ARG A 120 2.18 11.03 -1.41
C ARG A 120 2.32 10.60 0.05
N ALA A 121 2.81 11.52 0.87
CA ALA A 121 2.81 11.38 2.33
C ALA A 121 1.71 12.27 2.91
N PHE A 122 0.96 11.75 3.87
CA PHE A 122 -0.09 12.45 4.58
C PHE A 122 0.27 12.51 6.06
N GLY A 123 0.32 13.72 6.62
CA GLY A 123 0.86 13.99 7.95
C GLY A 123 2.25 14.61 7.90
N ASP A 124 2.94 14.63 9.03
CA ASP A 124 4.24 15.26 9.19
C ASP A 124 5.12 14.49 10.19
N ARG A 125 6.31 15.03 10.50
CA ARG A 125 7.24 14.38 11.41
C ARG A 125 6.77 14.37 12.86
N ALA A 126 5.97 15.35 13.29
CA ALA A 126 5.50 15.48 14.67
C ALA A 126 4.31 14.56 14.94
N GLY A 127 3.36 14.50 14.00
CA GLY A 127 2.14 13.68 14.10
C GLY A 127 2.26 12.28 13.49
N GLY A 128 3.36 11.99 12.80
CA GLY A 128 3.49 10.79 11.96
C GLY A 128 2.98 11.03 10.54
N ALA A 129 3.51 10.27 9.58
CA ALA A 129 3.18 10.41 8.18
C ALA A 129 2.94 9.05 7.52
N ILE A 130 1.77 8.91 6.88
CA ILE A 130 1.41 7.72 6.10
C ILE A 130 1.76 7.96 4.64
N VAL A 131 2.55 7.07 4.06
CA VAL A 131 2.88 7.05 2.63
C VAL A 131 1.91 6.13 1.90
N THR A 132 1.36 6.61 0.80
CA THR A 132 0.50 5.81 -0.09
C THR A 132 0.75 6.16 -1.56
N PRO A 133 0.73 5.16 -2.47
CA PRO A 133 0.60 5.40 -3.90
C PRO A 133 -0.63 6.25 -4.24
N VAL A 134 -0.51 7.03 -5.31
CA VAL A 134 -1.59 7.85 -5.86
C VAL A 134 -1.60 7.73 -7.37
N THR A 135 -2.79 7.68 -7.95
CA THR A 135 -2.96 7.83 -9.40
C THR A 135 -2.77 9.29 -9.79
N PRO A 136 -2.57 9.61 -11.09
CA PRO A 136 -2.53 10.99 -11.56
C PRO A 136 -3.78 11.77 -11.17
N HIS A 137 -4.96 11.12 -11.20
CA HIS A 137 -6.21 11.75 -10.78
C HIS A 137 -6.22 12.06 -9.27
N HIS A 138 -5.83 11.11 -8.41
CA HIS A 138 -5.72 11.35 -6.96
C HIS A 138 -4.74 12.49 -6.64
N ALA A 139 -3.58 12.50 -7.31
CA ALA A 139 -2.57 13.54 -7.13
C ALA A 139 -3.11 14.92 -7.51
N ALA A 140 -3.74 15.05 -8.69
CA ALA A 140 -4.29 16.32 -9.16
C ALA A 140 -5.38 16.86 -8.21
N ARG A 141 -6.25 15.99 -7.69
CA ARG A 141 -7.28 16.38 -6.71
C ARG A 141 -6.67 16.85 -5.41
N LEU A 142 -5.64 16.17 -4.91
CA LEU A 142 -4.95 16.56 -3.68
C LEU A 142 -4.24 17.92 -3.84
N ASP A 143 -3.52 18.10 -4.94
CA ASP A 143 -2.78 19.34 -5.22
C ASP A 143 -3.76 20.54 -5.30
N ALA A 144 -4.93 20.37 -5.91
CA ALA A 144 -5.98 21.38 -5.96
C ALA A 144 -6.56 21.72 -4.56
N LEU A 145 -6.76 20.72 -3.70
CA LEU A 145 -7.24 20.94 -2.33
C LEU A 145 -6.23 21.73 -1.49
N LEU A 146 -4.94 21.39 -1.58
CA LEU A 146 -3.87 22.07 -0.84
C LEU A 146 -3.68 23.53 -1.29
N ALA A 147 -3.81 23.79 -2.59
CA ALA A 147 -3.77 25.15 -3.13
C ALA A 147 -4.93 26.00 -2.58
N ALA A 148 -6.14 25.45 -2.54
CA ALA A 148 -7.32 26.14 -2.01
C ALA A 148 -7.17 26.48 -0.52
N THR A 149 -6.66 25.55 0.30
CA THR A 149 -6.43 25.80 1.74
C THR A 149 -5.35 26.85 1.99
N SER A 150 -4.30 26.89 1.17
CA SER A 150 -3.21 27.88 1.29
C SER A 150 -3.64 29.29 0.85
N SER A 151 -4.71 29.40 0.06
CA SER A 151 -5.28 30.67 -0.40
C SER A 151 -6.39 31.23 0.50
N ALA A 152 -6.81 30.51 1.55
CA ALA A 152 -7.79 31.01 2.50
C ALA A 152 -7.12 32.08 3.39
N PRO A 153 -7.70 33.29 3.52
CA PRO A 153 -7.15 34.30 4.43
C PRO A 153 -7.17 33.76 5.86
N SER A 154 -6.08 34.00 6.59
CA SER A 154 -6.00 33.71 8.02
C SER A 154 -6.98 34.65 8.73
N ASP A 155 -8.21 34.18 8.95
CA ASP A 155 -9.19 34.93 9.74
C ASP A 155 -8.79 34.80 11.22
N VAL A 156 -7.89 35.69 11.63
CA VAL A 156 -7.60 36.00 13.03
C VAL A 156 -8.05 37.44 13.25
N GLY A 157 -9.30 37.56 13.69
CA GLY A 157 -9.88 38.74 14.31
C GLY A 157 -10.22 38.44 15.76
#